data_AF-A0A920QTL4-F1
#
_entry.id   AF-A0A920QTL4-F1
#
_cell.length_a   1.000
_cell.length_b   1.000
_cell.length_c   1.000
_cell.angle_alpha   90.00
_cell.angle_beta   90.00
_cell.angle_gamma   90.00
#
_symmetry.space_group_name_H-M   'P 1'
#
loop_
_entity.id
_entity.type
_entity.pdbx_description
1 polymer ?
#
loop_
_entity_poly.entity_id
_entity_poly.type
_entity_poly.pdbx_seq_one_letter_code
_entity_poly.pdbx_strand_id
1 'polypeptide(L)' 'MAIDTHIYRVCQRLGLIGKKVTADKAHELMEEAVNPDQVFTFHIAFITHGRQVCKAQRPLCEECILATHCPSKDNSTA' A
#
# COMPACT_ATOMS: atom_id res chain seq x y z
N MET A 1 -5.66 12.06 6.47
CA MET A 1 -4.47 12.11 5.56
C MET A 1 -4.88 11.83 4.11
N ALA A 2 -4.28 12.48 3.11
CA ALA A 2 -4.52 12.12 1.71
C ALA A 2 -3.88 10.76 1.35
N ILE A 3 -4.67 9.80 0.91
CA ILE A 3 -4.27 8.53 0.33
C ILE A 3 -4.26 8.69 -1.20
N ASP A 4 -3.05 8.72 -1.78
CA ASP A 4 -2.87 8.65 -3.22
C ASP A 4 -3.22 7.24 -3.74
N THR A 5 -3.63 7.12 -5.01
CA THR A 5 -3.70 5.87 -5.78
C THR A 5 -2.52 4.91 -5.57
N HIS A 6 -1.29 5.43 -5.38
CA HIS A 6 -0.12 4.61 -5.05
C HIS A 6 -0.25 3.96 -3.67
N ILE A 7 -0.56 4.77 -2.65
CA ILE A 7 -0.73 4.31 -1.27
C ILE A 7 -1.93 3.36 -1.19
N TYR A 8 -3.06 3.72 -1.79
CA TYR A 8 -4.26 2.89 -1.87
C TYR A 8 -3.96 1.50 -2.43
N ARG A 9 -3.27 1.41 -3.58
CA ARG A 9 -2.89 0.13 -4.18
C ARG A 9 -1.96 -0.69 -3.28
N VAL A 10 -0.97 -0.04 -2.65
CA VAL A 10 -0.05 -0.71 -1.73
C VAL A 10 -0.82 -1.28 -0.53
N CYS A 11 -1.69 -0.49 0.10
CA CYS A 11 -2.51 -0.93 1.22
C CYS A 11 -3.45 -2.09 0.84
N GLN A 12 -4.07 -2.04 -0.34
CA GLN A 12 -4.88 -3.14 -0.88
C GLN A 12 -4.05 -4.43 -1.05
N ARG A 13 -2.86 -4.33 -1.68
CA ARG A 13 -2.00 -5.49 -1.96
C ARG A 13 -1.41 -6.12 -0.71
N LEU A 14 -1.06 -5.30 0.29
CA LEU A 14 -0.59 -5.76 1.59
C LEU A 14 -1.72 -6.27 2.49
N GLY A 15 -2.99 -6.08 2.11
CA GLY A 15 -4.14 -6.47 2.92
C GLY A 15 -4.37 -5.57 4.13
N LEU A 16 -3.78 -4.38 4.16
CA LEU A 16 -4.01 -3.37 5.21
C LEU A 16 -5.43 -2.80 5.15
N ILE A 17 -6.00 -2.75 3.95
CA ILE A 17 -7.41 -2.43 3.71
C ILE A 17 -8.06 -3.55 2.90
N GLY A 18 -9.36 -3.74 3.10
CA GLY A 18 -10.09 -4.82 2.44
C GLY A 18 -10.26 -4.60 0.93
N LYS A 19 -10.32 -5.69 0.15
CA LYS A 19 -10.46 -5.69 -1.33
C LYS A 19 -11.61 -4.87 -1.90
N LYS A 20 -12.66 -4.61 -1.10
CA LYS A 20 -13.86 -3.87 -1.48
C LYS A 20 -13.90 -2.43 -0.91
N VAL A 21 -12.90 -2.03 -0.14
CA VAL A 21 -12.77 -0.67 0.41
C VAL A 21 -12.52 0.29 -0.75
N THR A 22 -13.32 1.34 -0.86
CA THR A 22 -13.14 2.41 -1.85
C THR A 22 -11.96 3.31 -1.49
N ALA A 23 -11.44 4.07 -2.45
CA ALA A 23 -10.40 5.05 -2.18
C ALA A 23 -10.83 6.06 -1.10
N ASP A 24 -12.05 6.59 -1.20
CA ASP A 24 -12.63 7.53 -0.23
C ASP A 24 -12.62 6.96 1.20
N LYS A 25 -13.06 5.70 1.36
CA LYS A 25 -13.10 5.04 2.67
C LYS A 25 -11.72 4.62 3.17
N ALA A 26 -10.74 4.47 2.29
CA ALA A 26 -9.36 4.18 2.68
C ALA A 26 -8.74 5.35 3.45
N HIS A 27 -9.14 6.60 3.19
CA HIS A 27 -8.64 7.75 3.93
C HIS A 27 -8.99 7.66 5.42
N GLU A 28 -10.26 7.39 5.73
CA GLU A 28 -10.76 7.26 7.11
C GLU A 28 -10.05 6.12 7.83
N LEU A 29 -10.01 4.93 7.22
CA LEU A 29 -9.41 3.75 7.82
C LEU A 29 -7.90 3.92 8.11
N MET A 30 -7.17 4.57 7.20
CA MET A 30 -5.74 4.77 7.38
C MET A 30 -5.44 5.89 8.38
N GLU A 31 -6.32 6.88 8.50
CA GLU A 31 -6.20 7.94 9.51
C GLU A 31 -6.44 7.41 10.93
N GLU A 32 -7.35 6.46 11.10
CA GLU A 32 -7.56 5.76 12.37
C GLU A 32 -6.43 4.78 12.71
N ALA A 33 -5.84 4.12 11.69
CA ALA A 33 -4.84 3.09 11.90
C ALA A 33 -3.40 3.61 12.12
N VAL A 34 -3.08 4.78 11.59
CA VAL A 34 -1.72 5.35 11.65
C VAL A 34 -1.59 6.31 12.82
N ASN A 35 -0.56 6.13 13.65
CA ASN A 35 -0.26 7.07 14.73
C ASN A 35 -0.08 8.50 14.16
N PRO A 36 -0.73 9.54 14.73
CA PRO A 36 -0.61 10.92 14.28
C PRO A 36 0.83 11.41 14.04
N ASP A 37 1.78 11.01 14.89
CA ASP A 37 3.19 11.41 14.80
C ASP A 37 3.92 10.75 13.63
N GLN A 38 3.35 9.69 13.05
CA GLN A 38 3.92 8.90 11.96
C GLN A 38 3.24 9.13 10.61
N VAL A 39 2.17 9.93 10.55
CA VAL A 39 1.36 10.16 9.35
C VAL A 39 2.24 10.59 8.16
N PHE A 40 3.13 11.57 8.37
CA PHE A 40 4.01 12.06 7.30
C PHE A 40 4.99 10.98 6.82
N THR A 41 5.65 10.29 7.74
CA THR A 41 6.61 9.22 7.42
C THR A 41 5.92 8.07 6.69
N PHE A 42 4.75 7.66 7.16
CA PHE A 42 3.92 6.65 6.50
C PHE A 42 3.58 7.07 5.07
N HIS A 43 3.09 8.30 4.89
CA HIS A 43 2.69 8.81 3.58
C HIS A 43 3.86 8.75 2.59
N ILE A 44 5.01 9.32 2.97
CA ILE A 44 6.20 9.39 2.11
C ILE A 44 6.77 7.99 1.83
N ALA A 45 6.82 7.11 2.83
CA ALA A 45 7.30 5.75 2.63
C ALA A 45 6.40 4.97 1.66
N PHE A 46 5.07 5.03 1.83
CA PHE A 46 4.14 4.26 1.01
C PHE A 46 3.99 4.82 -0.40
N ILE A 47 4.00 6.15 -0.59
CA ILE A 47 3.99 6.72 -1.94
C ILE A 47 5.28 6.39 -2.69
N THR A 48 6.43 6.48 -2.02
CA THR A 48 7.74 6.14 -2.60
C THR A 48 7.79 4.67 -2.98
N HIS A 49 7.39 3.79 -2.06
CA HIS A 49 7.33 2.36 -2.31
C HIS A 49 6.37 2.01 -3.46
N GLY A 50 5.17 2.60 -3.48
CA GLY A 50 4.19 2.41 -4.54
C GLY A 50 4.64 2.93 -5.91
N ARG A 51 5.53 3.91 -5.96
CA ARG A 51 6.10 4.44 -7.22
C ARG A 51 7.30 3.61 -7.71
N GLN A 52 8.18 3.22 -6.80
CA GLN A 52 9.47 2.63 -7.16
C GLN A 52 9.46 1.10 -7.20
N VAL A 53 8.68 0.45 -6.33
CA VAL A 53 8.73 -1.01 -6.12
C VAL A 53 7.37 -1.66 -6.41
N CYS A 54 6.33 -1.28 -5.68
CA CYS A 54 4.97 -1.84 -5.82
C CYS A 54 4.17 -1.13 -6.94
N LYS A 55 4.76 -1.15 -8.15
CA LYS A 55 4.22 -0.52 -9.36
C LYS A 55 2.86 -1.12 -9.75
N ALA A 56 2.02 -0.32 -10.40
CA ALA A 56 0.69 -0.77 -10.83
C ALA A 56 0.77 -2.01 -11.74
N GLN A 57 1.66 -1.94 -12.74
CA GLN A 57 2.00 -3.05 -13.61
C GLN A 57 3.40 -3.57 -13.27
N ARG A 58 3.58 -4.89 -13.33
CA ARG A 58 4.87 -5.57 -13.10
C ARG A 58 5.59 -5.06 -11.82
N PRO A 59 4.99 -5.23 -10.63
CA PRO A 59 5.66 -4.86 -9.38
C PRO A 59 6.98 -5.62 -9.22
N LEU A 60 7.98 -4.98 -8.63
CA LEU A 60 9.30 -5.58 -8.38
C LEU A 60 9.26 -6.43 -7.10
N CYS A 61 8.45 -7.49 -7.12
CA CYS A 61 8.18 -8.32 -5.94
C CYS A 61 9.44 -9.01 -5.39
N GLU A 62 10.41 -9.38 -6.23
CA GLU A 62 11.65 -10.01 -5.75
C GLU A 62 12.60 -9.02 -5.06
N GLU A 63 12.46 -7.73 -5.33
CA GLU A 63 13.24 -6.65 -4.70
C GLU A 63 12.47 -6.00 -3.53
N CYS A 64 11.23 -6.41 -3.30
CA CYS A 64 10.35 -5.79 -2.32
C CYS A 64 10.64 -6.32 -0.91
N ILE A 65 11.02 -5.41 0.01
CA ILE A 65 11.26 -5.76 1.41
C ILE A 65 10.04 -6.32 2.14
N LEU A 66 8.83 -6.04 1.63
CA LEU A 66 7.57 -6.53 2.19
C LEU A 66 7.11 -7.85 1.55
N ALA A 67 7.83 -8.36 0.55
CA ALA A 67 7.39 -9.49 -0.28
C ALA A 67 7.09 -10.74 0.52
N THR A 68 7.93 -11.06 1.51
CA THR A 68 7.79 -12.24 2.38
C THR A 68 6.48 -12.26 3.16
N HIS A 69 5.89 -11.08 3.42
CA HIS A 69 4.63 -10.93 4.14
C HIS A 69 3.50 -10.40 3.26
N CYS A 70 3.73 -10.24 1.96
CA CYS A 70 2.76 -9.64 1.05
C CYS A 70 1.82 -10.72 0.48
N PRO A 71 0.52 -10.72 0.82
CA PRO A 71 -0.42 -11.72 0.32
C PRO A 71 -0.67 -11.61 -1.19
N SER A 72 -0.22 -10.54 -1.83
CA SER A 72 -0.34 -10.34 -3.28
C SER A 72 0.91 -10.75 -4.08
N LYS A 73 1.99 -11.22 -3.42
CA LYS A 73 3.20 -11.68 -4.14
C LYS A 73 2.86 -12.84 -5.10
N ASP A 74 2.22 -13.88 -4.56
CA ASP A 74 1.98 -15.14 -5.28
C ASP A 74 0.84 -15.06 -6.31
N ASN A 75 0.04 -13.98 -6.28
CA ASN A 75 -0.94 -13.68 -7.32
C ASN A 75 -0.30 -13.01 -8.55
N SER A 76 1.02 -12.82 -8.58
CA SER A 76 1.76 -12.26 -9.73
C SER A 76 2.37 -13.33 -10.65
N THR A 77 2.18 -14.61 -10.35
CA THR A 77 2.49 -15.74 -11.25
C THR A 77 1.21 -16.27 -11.90
N ALA A 78 0.67 -15.49 -12.85
CA ALA A 78 -0.20 -15.94 -13.94
C ALA A 78 -0.18 -14.89 -15.05
#